data_AF-A0A2G9MEQ0-F1
#
_entry.id   AF-A0A2G9MEQ0-F1
#
_cell.length_a   1.000
_cell.length_b   1.000
_cell.length_c   1.000
_cell.angle_alpha   90.00
_cell.angle_beta   90.00
_cell.angle_gamma   90.00
#
_symmetry.space_group_name_H-M   'P 1'
#
loop_
_entity.id
_entity.type
_entity.pdbx_description
1 polymer ?
#
loop_
_entity_poly.entity_id
_entity_poly.type
_entity_poly.pdbx_seq_one_letter_code
_entity_poly.pdbx_strand_id
1 'polypeptide(L)'
;MTIKILITGGTFDKEYNELNGELFFKETHIPEILLLGRSKLQTEIRTLMMIDSLDMTEADRKIIFDNCKNTKEDKIVITHGTDTMVETAEVLSQIKDKTIVLTGAMVPYKFGSSDGLFNLGAA
;
A
#
# COMPACT_ATOMS: atom_id res chain seq x y z
N MET A 1 9.93 -17.75 4.51
CA MET A 1 9.28 -17.20 3.31
C MET A 1 8.89 -15.78 3.65
N THR A 2 9.46 -14.81 2.96
CA THR A 2 9.30 -13.38 3.30
C THR A 2 8.29 -12.75 2.35
N ILE A 3 7.36 -11.97 2.89
CA ILE A 3 6.41 -11.17 2.09
C ILE A 3 6.97 -9.76 1.97
N LYS A 4 7.11 -9.26 0.75
CA LYS A 4 7.48 -7.86 0.51
C LYS A 4 6.22 -7.00 0.61
N ILE A 5 6.26 -5.94 1.41
CA ILE A 5 5.17 -4.96 1.47
C ILE A 5 5.69 -3.63 0.93
N LEU A 6 5.11 -3.16 -0.16
CA LEU A 6 5.46 -1.90 -0.82
C LEU A 6 4.38 -0.87 -0.52
N ILE A 7 4.78 0.26 0.04
CA ILE A 7 3.84 1.34 0.38
C ILE A 7 3.90 2.43 -0.68
N THR A 8 2.74 2.82 -1.21
CA THR A 8 2.60 3.93 -2.16
C THR A 8 1.72 5.07 -1.64
N GLY A 9 1.23 4.97 -0.40
CA GLY A 9 0.30 5.92 0.22
C GLY A 9 -1.16 5.47 0.05
N GLY A 10 -1.99 6.37 -0.48
CA GLY A 10 -3.44 6.17 -0.52
C GLY A 10 -4.12 6.31 0.84
N THR A 11 -5.42 6.10 0.89
CA THR A 11 -6.25 6.36 2.08
C THR A 11 -5.75 5.66 3.35
N PHE A 12 -5.06 4.51 3.24
CA PHE A 12 -4.44 3.81 4.36
C PHE A 12 -3.63 4.72 5.28
N ASP A 13 -2.83 5.61 4.69
CA ASP A 13 -1.82 6.40 5.40
C ASP A 13 -2.17 7.90 5.49
N LYS A 14 -3.43 8.26 5.19
CA LYS A 14 -3.92 9.63 5.38
C LYS A 14 -4.22 9.89 6.87
N GLU A 15 -3.67 10.97 7.40
CA GLU A 15 -4.01 11.54 8.70
C GLU A 15 -4.92 12.77 8.52
N TYR A 16 -5.73 13.07 9.53
CA TYR A 16 -6.62 14.23 9.53
C TYR A 16 -6.04 15.34 10.40
N ASN A 17 -5.85 16.52 9.81
CA ASN A 17 -5.47 17.70 10.56
C ASN A 17 -6.72 18.37 11.14
N GLU A 18 -6.92 18.22 12.44
CA GLU A 18 -8.09 18.77 13.14
C GLU A 18 -8.15 20.31 13.15
N LEU A 19 -7.04 21.00 12.88
CA LEU A 19 -6.99 22.46 12.89
C LEU A 19 -7.54 23.08 11.60
N ASN A 20 -7.30 22.44 10.45
CA ASN A 20 -7.67 22.98 9.13
C ASN A 20 -8.58 22.05 8.31
N GLY A 21 -8.82 20.82 8.78
CA GLY A 21 -9.67 19.83 8.12
C GLY A 21 -9.02 19.11 6.93
N GLU A 22 -7.73 19.28 6.71
CA GLU A 22 -7.03 18.68 5.57
C GLU A 22 -6.56 17.25 5.88
N LEU A 23 -6.61 16.40 4.86
CA LEU A 23 -5.98 15.09 4.90
C LEU A 23 -4.57 15.18 4.34
N PHE A 24 -3.59 14.59 5.05
CA PHE A 24 -2.19 14.63 4.65
C PHE A 24 -1.49 13.29 4.95
N PHE A 25 -0.33 13.09 4.34
CA PHE A 25 0.52 11.93 4.58
C PHE A 25 1.65 12.28 5.55
N LYS A 26 1.96 11.37 6.47
CA LYS A 26 3.09 11.53 7.40
C LYS A 26 4.01 10.33 7.36
N GLU A 27 3.57 9.23 7.96
CA GLU A 27 4.25 7.95 7.99
C GLU A 27 3.25 6.84 7.70
N THR A 28 3.75 5.67 7.31
CA THR A 28 2.86 4.54 7.08
C THR A 28 2.36 3.92 8.37
N HIS A 29 1.11 3.46 8.38
CA HIS A 29 0.54 2.76 9.53
C HIS A 29 0.69 1.23 9.45
N ILE A 30 1.29 0.70 8.39
CA ILE A 30 1.40 -0.74 8.16
C ILE A 30 2.14 -1.50 9.28
N PRO A 31 3.28 -1.02 9.83
CA PRO A 31 3.91 -1.70 10.96
C PRO A 31 3.00 -1.78 12.21
N GLU A 32 2.24 -0.72 12.48
CA GLU A 32 1.28 -0.66 13.58
C GLU A 32 0.14 -1.67 13.37
N ILE A 33 -0.43 -1.71 12.16
CA ILE A 33 -1.52 -2.63 11.81
C ILE A 33 -1.07 -4.09 11.95
N LEU A 34 0.12 -4.43 11.46
CA LEU A 34 0.66 -5.80 11.58
C LEU A 34 0.88 -6.20 13.05
N LEU A 35 1.34 -5.27 13.89
CA LEU A 35 1.49 -5.49 15.32
C LEU A 35 0.13 -5.73 16.01
N LEU A 36 -0.87 -4.90 15.71
CA LEU A 36 -2.24 -5.03 16.25
C LEU A 36 -2.89 -6.34 15.82
N GLY A 37 -2.71 -6.74 14.56
CA GLY A 37 -3.16 -8.02 14.02
C GLY A 37 -2.39 -9.22 14.57
N ARG A 38 -1.37 -9.01 15.42
CA ARG A 38 -0.47 -10.03 15.97
C ARG A 38 0.15 -10.90 14.88
N SER A 39 0.44 -10.30 13.73
CA SER A 39 1.04 -11.01 12.60
C SER A 39 2.41 -11.52 12.99
N LYS A 40 2.68 -12.80 12.72
CA LYS A 40 3.99 -13.45 12.90
C LYS A 40 4.68 -13.71 11.57
N LEU A 41 4.14 -13.17 10.48
CA LEU A 41 4.70 -13.31 9.15
C LEU A 41 6.04 -12.58 9.07
N GLN A 42 6.99 -13.16 8.34
CA GLN A 42 8.22 -12.46 8.02
C GLN A 42 7.92 -11.47 6.89
N THR A 43 7.93 -10.18 7.22
CA THR A 43 7.62 -9.11 6.27
C THR A 43 8.83 -8.21 6.05
N GLU A 44 9.08 -7.83 4.81
CA GLU A 44 10.05 -6.77 4.47
C GLU A 44 9.27 -5.57 3.92
N ILE A 45 9.18 -4.50 4.70
CA ILE A 45 8.39 -3.32 4.38
C ILE A 45 9.29 -2.27 3.73
N ARG A 46 8.85 -1.67 2.62
CA ARG A 46 9.53 -0.55 1.98
C ARG A 46 8.52 0.48 1.50
N THR A 47 8.69 1.72 1.92
CA THR A 47 7.98 2.86 1.34
C THR A 47 8.62 3.26 0.03
N LEU A 48 7.83 3.27 -1.05
CA LEU A 48 8.26 3.77 -2.36
C LEU A 48 7.90 5.24 -2.53
N MET A 49 6.72 5.62 -2.06
CA MET A 49 6.14 6.95 -2.14
C MET A 49 4.97 7.06 -1.15
N MET A 50 4.48 8.29 -0.93
CA MET A 50 3.33 8.59 -0.07
C MET A 50 2.47 9.62 -0.79
N ILE A 51 1.69 9.18 -1.76
CA ILE A 51 0.90 10.06 -2.62
C ILE A 51 -0.57 9.63 -2.67
N ASP A 52 -1.43 10.56 -3.08
CA ASP A 52 -2.78 10.23 -3.51
C ASP A 52 -2.73 9.48 -4.85
N SER A 53 -3.55 8.45 -5.01
CA SER A 53 -3.62 7.72 -6.28
C SER A 53 -4.06 8.61 -7.45
N LEU A 54 -4.82 9.68 -7.19
CA LEU A 54 -5.22 10.65 -8.22
C LEU A 54 -4.05 11.49 -8.74
N ASP A 55 -2.99 11.64 -7.94
CA ASP A 55 -1.77 12.38 -8.31
C ASP A 55 -0.68 11.45 -8.88
N MET A 56 -0.94 10.13 -8.93
CA MET A 56 0.03 9.14 -9.38
C MET A 56 0.25 9.21 -10.90
N THR A 57 1.51 9.32 -11.31
CA THR A 57 1.90 9.39 -12.71
C THR A 57 2.38 8.03 -13.25
N GLU A 58 2.54 7.93 -14.57
CA GLU A 58 3.16 6.75 -15.20
C GLU A 58 4.60 6.51 -14.72
N ALA A 59 5.34 7.56 -14.37
CA ALA A 59 6.68 7.42 -13.83
C ALA A 59 6.64 6.75 -12.44
N ASP A 60 5.65 7.10 -11.61
CA ASP A 60 5.44 6.49 -10.31
C ASP A 60 5.04 5.01 -10.44
N ARG A 61 4.13 4.69 -11.36
CA ARG A 61 3.75 3.29 -11.66
C ARG A 61 4.94 2.48 -12.14
N LYS A 62 5.84 3.09 -12.93
CA LYS A 62 7.09 2.45 -13.35
C LYS A 62 8.01 2.15 -12.16
N ILE A 63 8.09 3.04 -11.15
CA ILE A 63 8.85 2.77 -9.93
C ILE A 63 8.28 1.55 -9.19
N ILE A 64 6.95 1.44 -9.08
CA ILE A 64 6.28 0.29 -8.47
C ILE A 64 6.61 -0.99 -9.25
N PHE A 65 6.49 -0.95 -10.58
CA PHE A 65 6.82 -2.06 -11.47
C PHE A 65 8.27 -2.53 -11.32
N ASP A 66 9.22 -1.61 -11.38
CA ASP A 66 10.65 -1.93 -11.28
C ASP A 66 10.98 -2.53 -9.91
N ASN A 67 10.35 -2.05 -8.82
CA ASN A 67 10.52 -2.64 -7.50
C ASN A 67 9.94 -4.06 -7.42
N CYS A 68 8.76 -4.29 -7.99
CA CYS A 68 8.15 -5.63 -8.02
C CYS A 68 9.00 -6.61 -8.84
N LYS A 69 9.51 -6.17 -10.00
CA LYS A 69 10.30 -7.01 -10.90
C LYS A 69 11.67 -7.36 -10.32
N ASN A 70 12.34 -6.41 -9.68
CA ASN A 70 13.73 -6.57 -9.24
C ASN A 70 13.87 -7.12 -7.82
N THR A 71 12.79 -7.20 -7.04
CA THR A 71 12.84 -7.81 -5.69
C THR A 71 13.00 -9.32 -5.79
N LYS A 72 13.69 -9.93 -4.83
CA LYS A 72 13.93 -11.39 -4.80
C LYS A 72 12.69 -12.16 -4.33
N GLU A 73 11.80 -11.52 -3.58
CA GLU A 73 10.55 -12.08 -3.07
C GLU A 73 9.58 -12.34 -4.22
N ASP A 74 8.86 -13.46 -4.12
CA ASP A 74 7.82 -13.90 -5.05
C ASP A 74 6.40 -13.53 -4.57
N LYS A 75 6.26 -13.05 -3.33
CA LYS A 75 5.01 -12.60 -2.73
C LYS A 75 5.11 -11.14 -2.33
N ILE A 76 4.28 -10.32 -2.95
CA ILE A 76 4.31 -8.87 -2.82
C ILE A 76 2.90 -8.36 -2.52
N VAL A 77 2.77 -7.58 -1.44
CA VAL A 77 1.57 -6.80 -1.14
C VAL A 77 1.89 -5.32 -1.37
N ILE A 78 1.00 -4.60 -2.02
CA ILE A 78 1.15 -3.17 -2.31
C ILE A 78 -0.02 -2.43 -1.70
N THR A 79 0.26 -1.48 -0.81
CA THR A 79 -0.77 -0.57 -0.30
C THR A 79 -0.90 0.61 -1.25
N HIS A 80 -2.11 0.85 -1.74
CA HIS A 80 -2.39 1.81 -2.81
C HIS A 80 -3.70 2.55 -2.56
N GLY A 81 -3.82 3.77 -3.10
CA GLY A 81 -5.10 4.48 -3.15
C GLY A 81 -6.08 3.80 -4.10
N THR A 82 -7.37 3.83 -3.79
CA THR A 82 -8.38 3.04 -4.51
C THR A 82 -8.74 3.62 -5.86
N ASP A 83 -8.61 4.94 -6.07
CA ASP A 83 -9.10 5.63 -7.26
C ASP A 83 -8.43 5.15 -8.56
N THR A 84 -7.09 5.00 -8.56
CA THR A 84 -6.32 4.60 -9.75
C THR A 84 -5.61 3.24 -9.59
N MET A 85 -6.04 2.43 -8.61
CA MET A 85 -5.45 1.11 -8.33
C MET A 85 -5.44 0.19 -9.56
N VAL A 86 -6.49 0.27 -10.39
CA VAL A 86 -6.63 -0.54 -11.60
C VAL A 86 -5.55 -0.21 -12.63
N GLU A 87 -5.24 1.08 -12.82
CA GLU A 87 -4.19 1.52 -13.75
C GLU A 87 -2.81 0.95 -13.35
N THR A 88 -2.50 0.98 -12.04
CA THR A 88 -1.29 0.36 -11.52
C THR A 88 -1.30 -1.16 -11.71
N ALA A 89 -2.44 -1.82 -11.49
CA ALA A 89 -2.57 -3.26 -11.70
C ALA A 89 -2.34 -3.68 -13.17
N GLU A 90 -2.81 -2.87 -14.13
CA GLU A 90 -2.57 -3.10 -15.56
C GLU A 90 -1.08 -3.09 -15.91
N VAL A 91 -0.32 -2.12 -15.38
CA VAL A 91 1.14 -2.06 -15.56
C VAL A 91 1.82 -3.30 -14.96
N LEU A 92 1.42 -3.70 -13.75
CA LEU A 92 1.99 -4.84 -13.04
C LEU A 92 1.63 -6.19 -13.65
N SER A 93 0.54 -6.27 -14.44
CA SER A 93 0.08 -7.49 -15.09
C SER A 93 1.13 -8.14 -16.00
N GLN A 94 2.16 -7.40 -16.42
CA GLN A 94 3.26 -7.91 -17.24
C GLN A 94 4.22 -8.82 -16.45
N ILE A 95 4.21 -8.78 -15.12
CA ILE A 95 5.00 -9.67 -14.25
C ILE A 95 4.22 -10.96 -14.05
N LYS A 96 4.78 -12.10 -14.49
CA LYS A 96 4.07 -13.40 -14.53
C LYS A 96 4.61 -14.43 -13.56
N ASP A 97 5.78 -14.20 -13.00
CA ASP A 97 6.54 -15.11 -12.15
C ASP A 97 6.38 -14.80 -10.64
N LYS A 98 5.53 -13.83 -10.29
CA LYS A 98 5.32 -13.36 -8.91
C LYS A 98 3.84 -13.25 -8.58
N THR A 99 3.50 -13.44 -7.31
CA THR A 99 2.18 -13.14 -6.75
C THR A 99 2.19 -11.72 -6.21
N ILE A 100 1.38 -10.85 -6.83
CA ILE A 100 1.27 -9.44 -6.47
C ILE A 100 -0.18 -9.15 -6.10
N VAL A 101 -0.39 -8.64 -4.89
CA VAL A 101 -1.70 -8.23 -4.38
C VAL A 101 -1.68 -6.73 -4.13
N LEU A 102 -2.55 -5.99 -4.80
CA LEU A 102 -2.82 -4.59 -4.45
C LEU A 102 -3.96 -4.56 -3.43
N THR A 103 -3.80 -3.75 -2.40
CA THR A 103 -4.83 -3.53 -1.38
C THR A 103 -4.92 -2.05 -1.04
N GLY A 104 -6.11 -1.62 -0.67
CA GLY A 104 -6.43 -0.24 -0.34
C GLY A 104 -7.47 -0.18 0.77
N ALA A 105 -7.83 1.03 1.16
CA ALA A 105 -8.90 1.28 2.12
C ALA A 105 -9.76 2.43 1.60
N MET A 106 -11.06 2.39 1.90
CA MET A 106 -11.97 3.50 1.62
C MET A 106 -12.00 4.52 2.76
N VAL A 107 -11.63 4.10 3.97
CA VAL A 107 -11.62 4.94 5.18
C VAL A 107 -10.21 4.98 5.77
N PRO A 108 -9.66 6.17 6.10
CA PRO A 108 -8.30 6.25 6.61
C PRO A 108 -8.11 5.45 7.91
N TYR A 109 -6.96 4.82 8.08
CA TYR A 109 -6.76 3.86 9.18
C TYR A 109 -6.97 4.48 10.56
N LYS A 110 -6.56 5.73 10.77
CA LYS A 110 -6.72 6.43 12.06
C LYS A 110 -8.18 6.74 12.42
N PHE A 111 -9.11 6.53 11.50
CA PHE A 111 -10.53 6.61 11.76
C PHE A 111 -10.99 5.23 12.28
N GLY A 112 -11.63 5.19 13.45
CA GLY A 112 -11.92 3.95 14.19
C GLY A 112 -12.80 2.89 13.49
N SER A 113 -13.27 3.16 12.27
CA SER A 113 -14.09 2.25 11.45
C SER A 113 -13.43 1.89 10.11
N SER A 114 -12.10 1.94 10.02
CA SER A 114 -11.38 1.65 8.78
C SER A 114 -11.50 0.19 8.33
N ASP A 115 -11.74 0.00 7.04
CA ASP A 115 -11.68 -1.30 6.35
C ASP A 115 -10.24 -1.79 6.11
N GLY A 116 -9.26 -0.90 6.26
CA GLY A 116 -7.85 -1.19 5.97
C GLY A 116 -7.26 -2.34 6.80
N LEU A 117 -7.67 -2.53 8.05
CA LEU A 117 -7.14 -3.61 8.89
C LEU A 117 -7.54 -4.99 8.36
N PHE A 118 -8.79 -5.15 7.93
CA PHE A 118 -9.27 -6.40 7.33
C PHE A 118 -8.68 -6.59 5.93
N ASN A 119 -8.67 -5.54 5.09
CA ASN A 119 -8.16 -5.61 3.72
C ASN A 119 -6.66 -5.97 3.69
N LEU A 120 -5.85 -5.42 4.61
CA LEU A 120 -4.44 -5.78 4.72
C LEU A 120 -4.26 -7.21 5.26
N GLY A 121 -5.08 -7.64 6.22
CA GLY A 121 -5.00 -8.99 6.76
C GLY A 121 -5.41 -10.08 5.77
N ALA A 122 -6.25 -9.75 4.79
CA ALA A 122 -6.70 -10.67 3.74
C ALA A 122 -5.77 -10.72 2.52
N ALA A 123 -4.99 -9.66 2.28
CA ALA A 123 -4.05 -9.53 1.17
C ALA A 123 -2.78 -10.37 1.38
#